data_AF-A0A6B2G204-F1
#
_entry.id   AF-A0A6B2G204-F1
#
_cell.length_a   1.000
_cell.length_b   1.000
_cell.length_c   1.000
_cell.angle_alpha   90.00
_cell.angle_beta   90.00
_cell.angle_gamma   90.00
#
_symmetry.space_group_name_H-M   'P 1'
#
loop_
_entity.id
_entity.type
_entity.pdbx_description
1 polymer ?
#
loop_
_entity_poly.entity_id
_entity_poly.type
_entity_poly.pdbx_seq_one_letter_code
_entity_poly.pdbx_strand_id
1 'polypeptide(L)'
;KIFFWKYVDLSIPSSDNDDSKPKTYTVKKFLVKYMDYSYWEVSWIDEFQIKAHSFPMYVAFSRKFDMTLPMYLDDGDTLPDKSDPIIDLENISESDLYKTFYIYGIKPEWLQIHRIISVQKTNNGVNYLVKWRDLPHVNSTWESRHTKFIRKICNIKKHIIDFNNNIREAMERPQMFSKSSLKSFTYQPYSTTPEFLLQNQNLSLHPYQLEGLNWIRYSCFNDTNVILADEMGLGKTIQSIVF
;
A
#
# COMPACT_ATOMS: atom_id res chain seq x y z
N LYS A 1 -14.02 7.93 -4.58
CA LYS A 1 -13.11 8.89 -5.24
C LYS A 1 -13.12 8.61 -6.74
N ILE A 2 -13.24 9.64 -7.58
CA ILE A 2 -13.18 9.52 -9.04
C ILE A 2 -11.72 9.68 -9.49
N PHE A 3 -11.25 8.81 -10.38
CA PHE A 3 -9.88 8.82 -10.93
C PHE A 3 -9.86 9.34 -12.36
N PHE A 4 -10.74 8.81 -13.19
CA PHE A 4 -10.71 9.05 -14.62
C PHE A 4 -12.12 9.00 -15.20
N TRP A 5 -12.30 9.53 -16.40
CA TRP A 5 -13.55 9.40 -17.14
C TRP A 5 -13.29 9.21 -18.63
N LYS A 6 -14.12 8.41 -19.30
CA LYS A 6 -14.04 8.15 -20.74
C LYS A 6 -15.44 8.07 -21.37
N TYR A 7 -15.52 8.33 -22.67
CA TYR A 7 -16.71 8.01 -23.46
C TYR A 7 -16.68 6.54 -23.88
N VAL A 8 -17.82 5.87 -23.72
CA VAL A 8 -18.03 4.51 -24.22
C VAL A 8 -19.27 4.50 -25.09
N ASP A 9 -19.15 3.92 -26.28
CA ASP A 9 -20.25 3.77 -27.21
C ASP A 9 -20.95 2.45 -26.91
N LEU A 10 -22.22 2.51 -26.52
CA LEU A 10 -23.04 1.32 -26.29
C LEU A 10 -23.92 1.08 -27.52
N SER A 11 -23.87 -0.14 -28.06
CA SER A 11 -24.77 -0.61 -29.11
C SER A 11 -25.97 -1.31 -28.48
N ILE A 12 -27.18 -0.91 -28.85
CA ILE A 12 -28.38 -1.67 -28.54
C ILE A 12 -28.50 -2.75 -29.63
N PRO A 13 -28.54 -4.04 -29.29
CA PRO A 13 -28.86 -5.07 -30.28
C PRO A 13 -30.25 -4.78 -30.82
N SER A 14 -30.37 -4.59 -32.13
CA SER A 14 -31.66 -4.47 -32.80
C SER A 14 -32.47 -5.74 -32.51
N SER A 15 -33.69 -5.59 -32.01
CA SER A 15 -34.64 -6.69 -31.99
C SER A 15 -34.83 -7.18 -33.42
N ASP A 16 -34.65 -8.48 -33.62
CA ASP A 16 -34.72 -9.17 -34.92
C ASP A 16 -35.91 -8.65 -35.76
N ASN A 17 -35.63 -7.84 -36.79
CA ASN A 17 -36.41 -7.60 -38.02
C ASN A 17 -36.14 -6.26 -38.74
N ASP A 18 -35.24 -5.40 -38.25
CA ASP A 18 -34.83 -4.19 -39.00
C ASP A 18 -33.36 -4.27 -39.43
N ASP A 19 -33.11 -4.26 -40.75
CA ASP A 19 -31.78 -4.07 -41.41
C ASP A 19 -31.16 -2.66 -41.16
N SER A 20 -31.64 -1.95 -40.14
CA SER A 20 -31.13 -0.64 -39.76
C SER A 20 -29.89 -0.79 -38.87
N LYS A 21 -28.85 0.00 -39.15
CA LYS A 21 -27.60 0.04 -38.36
C LYS A 21 -27.93 0.14 -36.86
N PRO A 22 -27.24 -0.61 -35.98
CA PRO A 22 -27.52 -0.57 -34.55
C PRO A 22 -27.43 0.86 -34.03
N LYS A 23 -28.46 1.29 -33.28
CA LYS A 23 -28.45 2.61 -32.64
C LYS A 23 -27.34 2.61 -31.59
N THR A 24 -26.29 3.38 -31.85
CA THR A 24 -25.21 3.63 -30.90
C THR A 24 -25.52 4.89 -30.11
N TYR A 25 -25.37 4.82 -28.79
CA TYR A 25 -25.42 5.99 -27.93
C TYR A 25 -24.14 6.08 -27.10
N THR A 26 -23.64 7.30 -26.95
CA THR A 26 -22.39 7.57 -26.24
C THR A 26 -22.69 7.87 -24.77
N VAL A 27 -22.09 7.12 -23.86
CA VAL A 27 -22.25 7.29 -22.41
C VAL A 27 -20.91 7.61 -21.77
N LYS A 28 -20.93 8.49 -20.76
CA LYS A 28 -19.76 8.76 -19.93
C LYS A 28 -19.64 7.70 -18.85
N LYS A 29 -18.51 7.01 -18.82
CA LYS A 29 -18.12 6.12 -17.72
C LYS A 29 -17.04 6.78 -16.86
N PHE A 30 -17.12 6.56 -15.56
CA PHE A 30 -16.20 7.08 -14.57
C PHE A 30 -15.51 5.92 -13.85
N LEU A 31 -14.19 6.02 -13.71
CA LEU A 31 -13.40 5.08 -12.91
C LEU A 31 -13.44 5.53 -11.45
N VAL A 32 -14.06 4.71 -10.59
CA VAL A 32 -14.34 5.08 -9.20
C VAL A 32 -13.77 4.05 -8.22
N LYS A 33 -13.12 4.58 -7.18
CA LYS A 33 -12.75 3.83 -5.97
C LYS A 33 -13.84 3.97 -4.91
N TYR A 34 -14.38 2.84 -4.46
CA TYR A 34 -15.38 2.76 -3.40
C TYR A 34 -14.79 3.04 -2.01
N MET A 35 -15.60 3.55 -1.10
CA MET A 35 -15.17 3.69 0.31
C MET A 35 -14.98 2.30 0.93
N ASP A 36 -14.02 2.18 1.85
CA ASP A 36 -13.69 0.94 2.58
C ASP A 36 -13.18 -0.25 1.75
N TYR A 37 -13.14 -0.11 0.43
CA TYR A 37 -12.53 -1.09 -0.47
C TYR A 37 -11.14 -0.66 -0.96
N SER A 38 -10.34 -1.64 -1.37
CA SER A 38 -8.97 -1.43 -1.85
C SER A 38 -8.95 -0.85 -3.26
N TYR A 39 -7.77 -0.42 -3.70
CA TYR A 39 -7.55 0.08 -5.06
C TYR A 39 -7.62 -1.02 -6.12
N TRP A 40 -7.69 -2.29 -5.69
CA TRP A 40 -7.95 -3.43 -6.56
C TRP A 40 -9.41 -3.52 -7.01
N GLU A 41 -10.34 -2.99 -6.22
CA GLU A 41 -11.79 -3.08 -6.48
C GLU A 41 -12.35 -1.82 -7.13
N VAL A 42 -11.51 -1.14 -7.92
CA VAL A 42 -11.94 0.01 -8.71
C VAL A 42 -12.76 -0.50 -9.89
N SER A 43 -13.85 0.20 -10.21
CA SER A 43 -14.73 -0.18 -11.33
C SER A 43 -15.18 1.02 -12.14
N TRP A 44 -15.58 0.75 -13.37
CA TRP A 44 -16.21 1.72 -14.25
C TRP A 44 -17.70 1.79 -13.97
N ILE A 45 -18.19 3.00 -13.70
CA ILE A 45 -19.57 3.29 -13.30
C ILE A 45 -20.16 4.31 -14.27
N ASP A 46 -21.44 4.19 -14.58
CA ASP A 46 -22.12 5.12 -15.47
C ASP A 46 -22.37 6.50 -14.82
N GLU A 47 -22.47 7.54 -15.64
CA GLU A 47 -22.78 8.91 -15.19
C GLU A 47 -24.07 8.98 -14.35
N PHE A 48 -25.08 8.18 -14.70
CA PHE A 48 -26.33 8.14 -13.96
C PHE A 48 -26.13 7.62 -12.53
N GLN A 49 -25.39 6.52 -12.37
CA GLN A 49 -25.15 5.89 -11.08
C GLN A 49 -24.35 6.81 -10.15
N ILE A 50 -23.32 7.49 -10.67
CA ILE A 50 -22.52 8.40 -9.84
C ILE A 50 -23.30 9.65 -9.42
N LYS A 51 -24.14 10.20 -10.30
CA LYS A 51 -25.03 11.32 -9.95
C LYS A 51 -26.06 10.91 -8.90
N ALA A 52 -26.59 9.69 -8.98
CA ALA A 52 -27.57 9.18 -8.03
C ALA A 52 -26.97 8.94 -6.63
N HIS A 53 -25.81 8.27 -6.54
CA HIS A 53 -25.22 7.89 -5.26
C HIS A 53 -24.29 8.94 -4.65
N SER A 54 -23.59 9.75 -5.46
CA SER A 54 -22.57 10.69 -4.96
C SER A 54 -22.48 11.96 -5.81
N PHE A 55 -23.60 12.69 -5.87
CA PHE A 55 -23.70 13.95 -6.60
C PHE A 55 -22.61 15.00 -6.23
N PRO A 56 -22.27 15.24 -4.94
CA PRO A 56 -21.27 16.24 -4.60
C PRO A 56 -19.88 15.91 -5.16
N MET A 57 -19.53 14.62 -5.21
CA MET A 57 -18.26 14.16 -5.76
C MET A 57 -18.19 14.39 -7.27
N TYR A 58 -19.29 14.12 -7.97
CA TYR A 58 -19.43 14.41 -9.40
C TYR A 58 -19.26 15.90 -9.69
N VAL A 59 -19.95 16.79 -8.94
CA VAL A 59 -19.85 18.25 -9.14
C VAL A 59 -18.44 18.77 -8.86
N ALA A 60 -17.79 18.28 -7.80
CA ALA A 60 -16.42 18.66 -7.49
C ALA A 60 -15.44 18.22 -8.59
N PHE A 61 -15.69 17.05 -9.19
CA PHE A 61 -14.89 16.54 -10.30
C PHE A 61 -15.13 17.33 -11.59
N SER A 62 -16.38 17.61 -11.95
CA SER A 62 -16.75 18.37 -13.16
C SER A 62 -16.30 19.83 -13.14
N ARG A 63 -16.01 20.39 -11.96
CA ARG A 63 -15.42 21.73 -11.81
C ARG A 63 -13.91 21.74 -12.04
N LYS A 64 -13.24 20.60 -11.85
CA LYS A 64 -11.78 20.47 -11.97
C LYS A 64 -11.35 20.01 -13.35
N PHE A 65 -12.14 19.13 -13.97
CA PHE A 65 -11.85 18.56 -15.27
C PHE A 65 -12.89 19.01 -16.27
N ASP A 66 -12.45 19.35 -17.47
CA ASP A 66 -13.34 19.58 -18.58
C ASP A 66 -14.11 18.28 -18.86
N MET A 67 -15.44 18.37 -18.88
CA MET A 67 -16.33 17.24 -19.09
C MET A 67 -16.77 17.13 -20.55
N THR A 68 -16.30 18.03 -21.42
CA THR A 68 -16.59 18.04 -22.85
C THR A 68 -15.52 17.29 -23.64
N LEU A 69 -14.27 17.34 -23.19
CA LEU A 69 -13.12 16.70 -23.83
C LEU A 69 -12.59 15.54 -22.96
N PRO A 70 -12.46 14.31 -23.50
CA PRO A 70 -11.93 13.18 -22.74
C PRO A 70 -10.54 13.50 -22.19
N MET A 71 -10.25 13.01 -20.98
CA MET A 71 -8.93 13.21 -20.38
C MET A 71 -7.87 12.54 -21.26
N TYR A 72 -6.84 13.30 -21.62
CA TYR A 72 -5.67 12.77 -22.29
C TYR A 72 -4.72 12.16 -21.26
N LEU A 73 -4.05 11.09 -21.67
CA LEU A 73 -2.96 10.50 -20.93
C LEU A 73 -1.69 11.30 -21.22
N ASP A 74 -0.85 11.51 -20.20
CA ASP A 74 0.33 12.38 -20.26
C ASP A 74 1.38 11.91 -21.29
N ASP A 75 1.33 10.62 -21.66
CA ASP A 75 2.37 9.95 -22.46
C ASP A 75 2.12 9.96 -23.99
N GLY A 76 1.13 10.70 -24.50
CA GLY A 76 0.84 10.73 -25.95
C GLY A 76 0.32 9.41 -26.53
N ASP A 77 0.18 8.39 -25.69
CA ASP A 77 -0.44 7.12 -26.04
C ASP A 77 -1.95 7.28 -26.22
N THR A 78 -2.45 6.69 -27.30
CA THR A 78 -3.89 6.64 -27.59
C THR A 78 -4.59 5.90 -26.44
N LEU A 79 -5.67 6.47 -25.89
CA LEU A 79 -6.51 5.80 -24.89
C LEU A 79 -6.73 4.34 -25.33
N PRO A 80 -6.48 3.35 -24.45
CA PRO A 80 -6.72 1.95 -24.80
C PRO A 80 -8.18 1.80 -25.26
N ASP A 81 -8.39 0.92 -26.24
CA ASP A 81 -9.66 0.71 -26.94
C ASP A 81 -10.90 0.92 -26.06
N LYS A 82 -11.98 1.45 -26.64
CA LYS A 82 -13.25 1.77 -25.96
C LYS A 82 -13.89 0.60 -25.20
N SER A 83 -13.39 -0.62 -25.35
CA SER A 83 -13.77 -1.79 -24.56
C SER A 83 -13.18 -1.73 -23.15
N ASP A 84 -13.96 -2.16 -22.16
CA ASP A 84 -13.43 -2.34 -20.81
C ASP A 84 -12.40 -3.49 -20.85
N PRO A 85 -11.16 -3.27 -20.36
CA PRO A 85 -10.14 -4.31 -20.39
C PRO A 85 -10.64 -5.50 -19.55
N ILE A 86 -10.91 -6.62 -20.23
CA ILE A 86 -11.21 -7.89 -19.57
C ILE A 86 -9.88 -8.41 -19.04
N ILE A 87 -9.69 -8.32 -17.73
CA ILE A 87 -8.50 -8.85 -17.08
C ILE A 87 -8.73 -10.35 -16.86
N ASP A 88 -8.00 -11.19 -17.59
CA ASP A 88 -7.85 -12.59 -17.22
C ASP A 88 -6.95 -12.69 -15.99
N LEU A 89 -7.61 -12.70 -14.83
CA LEU A 89 -6.99 -12.68 -13.50
C LEU A 89 -6.08 -13.89 -13.23
N GLU A 90 -6.12 -14.91 -14.08
CA GLU A 90 -5.29 -16.10 -13.98
C GLU A 90 -3.89 -15.90 -14.56
N ASN A 91 -3.69 -15.03 -15.56
CA ASN A 91 -2.40 -14.75 -16.21
C ASN A 91 -2.17 -13.24 -16.38
N ILE A 92 -2.14 -12.53 -15.25
CA ILE A 92 -1.93 -11.08 -15.22
C ILE A 92 -0.49 -10.74 -15.66
N SER A 93 -0.36 -10.14 -16.84
CA SER A 93 0.88 -9.52 -17.29
C SER A 93 1.04 -8.11 -16.69
N GLU A 94 2.26 -7.64 -16.53
CA GLU A 94 2.52 -6.24 -16.11
C GLU A 94 1.85 -5.23 -17.07
N SER A 95 1.76 -5.58 -18.36
CA SER A 95 1.04 -4.81 -19.36
C SER A 95 -0.46 -4.68 -19.08
N ASP A 96 -1.08 -5.72 -18.49
CA ASP A 96 -2.51 -5.68 -18.17
C ASP A 96 -2.75 -4.79 -16.96
N LEU A 97 -1.88 -4.85 -15.94
CA LEU A 97 -1.92 -3.92 -14.80
C LEU A 97 -1.72 -2.47 -15.23
N TYR A 98 -0.81 -2.24 -16.18
CA TYR A 98 -0.57 -0.92 -16.72
C TYR A 98 -1.83 -0.34 -17.39
N LYS A 99 -2.44 -1.10 -18.31
CA LYS A 99 -3.66 -0.67 -19.05
C LYS A 99 -4.90 -0.50 -18.17
N THR A 100 -4.94 -1.18 -17.03
CA THR A 100 -6.14 -1.23 -16.18
C THR A 100 -6.08 -0.30 -14.99
N PHE A 101 -4.89 -0.05 -14.44
CA PHE A 101 -4.71 0.77 -13.25
C PHE A 101 -3.75 1.94 -13.51
N TYR A 102 -2.53 1.67 -13.97
CA TYR A 102 -1.44 2.66 -13.95
C TYR A 102 -1.70 3.83 -14.89
N ILE A 103 -2.24 3.53 -16.06
CA ILE A 103 -2.59 4.53 -17.07
C ILE A 103 -3.62 5.55 -16.54
N TYR A 104 -4.45 5.17 -15.57
CA TYR A 104 -5.45 6.07 -14.96
C TYR A 104 -4.94 6.79 -13.71
N GLY A 105 -3.63 6.77 -13.46
CA GLY A 105 -2.99 7.45 -12.33
C GLY A 105 -3.07 6.70 -11.00
N ILE A 106 -3.37 5.40 -11.02
CA ILE A 106 -3.25 4.55 -9.82
C ILE A 106 -1.79 4.10 -9.73
N LYS A 107 -1.11 4.48 -8.64
CA LYS A 107 0.29 4.11 -8.46
C LYS A 107 0.46 2.60 -8.20
N PRO A 108 1.52 1.96 -8.72
CA PRO A 108 1.81 0.55 -8.47
C PRO A 108 2.03 0.24 -6.98
N GLU A 109 2.58 1.18 -6.22
CA GLU A 109 2.82 1.00 -4.78
C GLU A 109 1.51 0.82 -4.01
N TRP A 110 0.43 1.50 -4.41
CA TRP A 110 -0.86 1.42 -3.72
C TRP A 110 -1.52 0.04 -3.84
N LEU A 111 -1.12 -0.73 -4.84
CA LEU A 111 -1.57 -2.10 -5.07
C LEU A 111 -0.73 -3.13 -4.29
N GLN A 112 0.40 -2.71 -3.72
CA GLN A 112 1.29 -3.59 -2.97
C GLN A 112 0.99 -3.58 -1.46
N ILE A 113 1.07 -4.76 -0.85
CA ILE A 113 0.94 -4.90 0.60
C ILE A 113 2.19 -4.33 1.26
N HIS A 114 2.00 -3.47 2.26
CA HIS A 114 3.07 -3.03 3.14
C HIS A 114 3.20 -3.98 4.35
N ARG A 115 2.10 -4.18 5.08
CA ARG A 115 2.04 -5.09 6.24
C ARG A 115 0.60 -5.47 6.58
N ILE A 116 0.45 -6.57 7.30
CA ILE A 116 -0.82 -6.96 7.92
C ILE A 116 -0.89 -6.33 9.31
N ILE A 117 -2.03 -5.74 9.64
CA ILE A 117 -2.27 -5.08 10.93
C ILE A 117 -3.00 -6.02 11.88
N SER A 118 -4.05 -6.69 11.38
CA SER A 118 -4.92 -7.51 12.22
C SER A 118 -5.51 -8.66 11.42
N VAL A 119 -5.96 -9.68 12.15
CA VAL A 119 -6.58 -10.88 11.61
C VAL A 119 -7.91 -11.08 12.33
N GLN A 120 -8.98 -11.17 11.56
CA GLN A 120 -10.33 -11.44 12.07
C GLN A 120 -10.79 -12.79 11.54
N LYS A 121 -11.19 -13.69 12.46
CA LYS A 121 -11.81 -14.97 12.11
C LYS A 121 -13.33 -14.81 12.19
N THR A 122 -14.01 -15.00 11.06
CA THR A 122 -15.46 -14.95 10.95
C THR A 122 -15.96 -16.33 10.51
N ASN A 123 -17.25 -16.62 10.64
CA ASN A 123 -17.87 -17.87 10.17
C ASN A 123 -17.60 -18.11 8.66
N ASN A 124 -17.45 -17.04 7.88
CA ASN A 124 -17.22 -17.08 6.43
C ASN A 124 -15.74 -17.15 6.04
N GLY A 125 -14.82 -17.30 7.01
CA GLY A 125 -13.38 -17.43 6.77
C GLY A 125 -12.53 -16.42 7.55
N VAL A 126 -11.25 -16.35 7.17
CA VAL A 126 -10.27 -15.45 7.80
C VAL A 126 -10.08 -14.22 6.94
N ASN A 127 -10.33 -13.05 7.53
CA ASN A 127 -10.10 -11.74 6.94
C ASN A 127 -8.86 -11.10 7.54
N TYR A 128 -8.10 -10.39 6.71
CA TYR A 128 -6.87 -9.72 7.07
C TYR A 128 -7.04 -8.22 6.87
N LEU A 129 -6.67 -7.42 7.87
CA LEU A 129 -6.59 -5.98 7.73
C LEU A 129 -5.24 -5.62 7.10
N VAL A 130 -5.29 -5.16 5.86
CA VAL A 130 -4.10 -4.91 5.04
C VAL A 130 -3.78 -3.42 5.02
N LYS A 131 -2.52 -3.08 5.35
CA LYS A 131 -1.96 -1.77 5.07
C LYS A 131 -1.27 -1.80 3.70
N TRP A 132 -1.67 -0.88 2.83
CA TRP A 132 -1.09 -0.69 1.50
C TRP A 132 0.17 0.20 1.56
N ARG A 133 1.09 0.06 0.59
CA ARG A 133 2.29 0.93 0.52
C ARG A 133 1.92 2.34 0.05
N ASP A 134 2.67 3.33 0.52
CA ASP A 134 2.48 4.75 0.21
C ASP A 134 1.05 5.29 0.51
N LEU A 135 0.31 4.61 1.40
CA LEU A 135 -1.03 4.98 1.82
C LEU A 135 -1.15 5.11 3.35
N PRO A 136 -1.97 6.08 3.82
CA PRO A 136 -2.19 6.27 5.25
C PRO A 136 -2.99 5.11 5.85
N HIS A 137 -2.93 4.97 7.18
CA HIS A 137 -3.61 3.88 7.89
C HIS A 137 -5.13 3.87 7.68
N VAL A 138 -5.73 5.04 7.44
CA VAL A 138 -7.18 5.20 7.16
C VAL A 138 -7.62 4.43 5.91
N ASN A 139 -6.71 4.22 4.95
CA ASN A 139 -6.99 3.50 3.71
C ASN A 139 -6.74 1.98 3.84
N SER A 140 -6.56 1.46 5.05
CA SER A 140 -6.39 0.01 5.26
C SER A 140 -7.74 -0.70 5.09
N THR A 141 -7.73 -1.85 4.41
CA THR A 141 -8.97 -2.56 4.03
C THR A 141 -8.97 -3.98 4.56
N TRP A 142 -10.18 -4.48 4.84
CA TRP A 142 -10.38 -5.87 5.24
C TRP A 142 -10.49 -6.75 4.02
N GLU A 143 -9.58 -7.70 3.92
CA GLU A 143 -9.44 -8.53 2.75
C GLU A 143 -9.56 -10.01 3.09
N SER A 144 -10.35 -10.74 2.32
CA SER A 144 -10.51 -12.18 2.50
C SER A 144 -9.34 -12.95 1.87
N ARG A 145 -9.01 -14.12 2.42
CA ARG A 145 -8.06 -15.06 1.81
C ARG A 145 -8.46 -15.47 0.38
N HIS A 146 -9.75 -15.39 0.06
CA HIS A 146 -10.32 -15.81 -1.22
C HIS A 146 -10.47 -14.68 -2.25
N THR A 147 -10.16 -13.43 -1.88
CA THR A 147 -10.17 -12.33 -2.83
C THR A 147 -9.15 -12.62 -3.95
N LYS A 148 -9.62 -12.69 -5.19
CA LYS A 148 -8.88 -13.18 -6.38
C LYS A 148 -7.50 -12.54 -6.55
N PHE A 149 -7.37 -11.27 -6.18
CA PHE A 149 -6.17 -10.45 -6.34
C PHE A 149 -5.03 -10.81 -5.35
N ILE A 150 -5.38 -11.26 -4.15
CA ILE A 150 -4.45 -11.36 -3.01
C ILE A 150 -3.59 -12.62 -3.07
N ARG A 151 -4.09 -13.68 -3.72
CA ARG A 151 -3.42 -14.98 -3.76
C ARG A 151 -2.16 -14.98 -4.60
N LYS A 152 -2.14 -14.21 -5.70
CA LYS A 152 -1.07 -14.26 -6.72
C LYS A 152 -0.14 -13.06 -6.69
N ILE A 153 -0.66 -11.83 -6.53
CA ILE A 153 0.13 -10.61 -6.75
C ILE A 153 0.92 -10.19 -5.50
N CYS A 154 0.33 -10.30 -4.32
CA CYS A 154 0.83 -9.55 -3.17
C CYS A 154 1.73 -10.34 -2.21
N ASN A 155 2.20 -11.55 -2.58
CA ASN A 155 3.03 -12.40 -1.70
C ASN A 155 2.50 -12.49 -0.25
N ILE A 156 1.16 -12.49 -0.06
CA ILE A 156 0.55 -12.30 1.25
C ILE A 156 1.05 -13.33 2.28
N LYS A 157 1.40 -14.54 1.84
CA LYS A 157 1.98 -15.58 2.70
C LYS A 157 3.21 -15.09 3.46
N LYS A 158 4.11 -14.34 2.81
CA LYS A 158 5.31 -13.78 3.46
C LYS A 158 4.90 -12.81 4.58
N HIS A 159 4.03 -11.85 4.26
CA HIS A 159 3.53 -10.88 5.24
C HIS A 159 2.73 -11.51 6.39
N ILE A 160 2.05 -12.63 6.16
CA ILE A 160 1.37 -13.40 7.21
C ILE A 160 2.40 -14.05 8.13
N ILE A 161 3.46 -14.64 7.58
CA ILE A 161 4.55 -15.23 8.36
C ILE A 161 5.23 -14.14 9.19
N ASP A 162 5.58 -13.02 8.57
CA ASP A 162 6.19 -11.88 9.27
C ASP A 162 5.29 -11.35 10.38
N PHE A 163 3.98 -11.25 10.14
CA PHE A 163 3.02 -10.83 11.15
C PHE A 163 2.96 -11.81 12.34
N ASN A 164 2.90 -13.11 12.07
CA ASN A 164 2.90 -14.12 13.11
C ASN A 164 4.22 -14.15 13.91
N ASN A 165 5.35 -13.96 13.23
CA ASN A 165 6.66 -13.87 13.88
C ASN A 165 6.72 -12.64 14.80
N ASN A 166 6.29 -11.47 14.31
CA ASN A 166 6.21 -10.25 15.12
C ASN A 166 5.32 -10.42 16.36
N ILE A 167 4.18 -11.11 16.24
CA ILE A 167 3.31 -11.40 17.41
C ILE A 167 4.03 -12.33 18.39
N ARG A 168 4.69 -13.39 17.91
CA ARG A 168 5.43 -14.32 18.75
C ARG A 168 6.55 -13.60 19.50
N GLU A 169 7.37 -12.82 18.79
CA GLU A 169 8.41 -12.00 19.40
C GLU A 169 7.86 -11.02 20.43
N ALA A 170 6.70 -10.39 20.14
CA ALA A 170 6.06 -9.49 21.10
C ALA A 170 5.53 -10.21 22.35
N MET A 171 5.09 -11.48 22.22
CA MET A 171 4.68 -12.32 23.36
C MET A 171 5.88 -12.82 24.17
N GLU A 172 7.00 -13.08 23.52
CA GLU A 172 8.26 -13.53 24.15
C GLU A 172 9.04 -12.38 24.80
N ARG A 173 8.75 -11.12 24.43
CA ARG A 173 9.32 -9.96 25.13
C ARG A 173 8.89 -10.00 26.60
N PRO A 174 9.83 -10.14 27.55
CA PRO A 174 9.48 -10.05 28.96
C PRO A 174 8.78 -8.71 29.20
N GLN A 175 7.65 -8.74 29.92
CA GLN A 175 6.93 -7.52 30.30
C GLN A 175 7.85 -6.63 31.14
N MET A 176 8.44 -5.66 30.47
CA MET A 176 9.34 -4.64 30.98
C MET A 176 10.60 -5.17 31.67
N PHE A 177 11.74 -4.69 31.18
CA PHE A 177 12.97 -4.57 31.96
C PHE A 177 12.63 -3.84 33.26
N SER A 178 12.43 -4.59 34.35
CA SER A 178 12.43 -3.98 35.67
C SER A 178 13.76 -3.26 35.84
N LYS A 179 13.74 -2.01 36.30
CA LYS A 179 14.96 -1.25 36.64
C LYS A 179 15.87 -2.02 37.62
N SER A 180 15.33 -2.98 38.37
CA SER A 180 16.10 -3.88 39.22
C SER A 180 16.97 -4.90 38.47
N SER A 181 16.59 -5.28 37.24
CA SER A 181 17.33 -6.25 36.41
C SER A 181 18.57 -5.65 35.74
N LEU A 182 18.63 -4.34 35.53
CA LEU A 182 19.79 -3.68 34.92
C LEU A 182 20.97 -3.55 35.90
N LYS A 183 20.69 -3.52 37.21
CA LYS A 183 21.71 -3.42 38.26
C LYS A 183 22.56 -4.70 38.43
N SER A 184 22.09 -5.84 37.92
CA SER A 184 22.85 -7.09 37.96
C SER A 184 23.74 -7.32 36.74
N PHE A 185 23.66 -6.46 35.72
CA PHE A 185 24.48 -6.57 34.52
C PHE A 185 25.74 -5.70 34.64
N THR A 186 26.91 -6.26 34.38
CA THR A 186 28.14 -5.48 34.22
C THR A 186 28.15 -4.89 32.82
N TYR A 187 28.32 -3.57 32.68
CA TYR A 187 28.48 -2.94 31.37
C TYR A 187 29.68 -3.53 30.61
N GLN A 188 29.46 -3.95 29.37
CA GLN A 188 30.50 -4.44 28.46
C GLN A 188 30.42 -3.65 27.14
N PRO A 189 31.46 -2.87 26.80
CA PRO A 189 31.50 -2.12 25.55
C PRO A 189 31.61 -3.08 24.36
N TYR A 190 30.99 -2.72 23.23
CA TYR A 190 31.16 -3.47 22.00
C TYR A 190 32.53 -3.13 21.38
N SER A 191 33.35 -4.15 21.14
CA SER A 191 34.64 -4.03 20.43
C SER A 191 34.47 -4.05 18.91
N THR A 192 33.38 -4.65 18.42
CA THR A 192 33.04 -4.77 17.01
C THR A 192 31.57 -4.43 16.77
N THR A 193 31.19 -4.28 15.50
CA THR A 193 29.78 -4.09 15.14
C THR A 193 28.97 -5.29 15.68
N PRO A 194 27.89 -5.06 16.44
CA PRO A 194 27.15 -6.15 17.06
C PRO A 194 26.52 -7.08 16.03
N GLU A 195 26.43 -8.36 16.37
CA GLU A 195 26.12 -9.46 15.44
C GLU A 195 24.71 -9.36 14.84
N PHE A 196 23.76 -8.73 15.55
CA PHE A 196 22.41 -8.49 15.03
C PHE A 196 22.37 -7.53 13.84
N LEU A 197 23.39 -6.68 13.66
CA LEU A 197 23.51 -5.82 12.48
C LEU A 197 24.12 -6.57 11.29
N LEU A 198 24.96 -7.56 11.56
CA LEU A 198 25.63 -8.38 10.54
C LEU A 198 24.68 -9.37 9.85
N GLN A 199 23.54 -9.66 10.48
CA GLN A 199 22.61 -10.69 10.04
C GLN A 199 21.92 -10.37 8.71
N ASN A 200 21.80 -9.09 8.34
CA ASN A 200 20.95 -8.68 7.23
C ASN A 200 21.71 -8.30 5.97
N GLN A 201 22.88 -7.64 6.09
CA GLN A 201 23.80 -7.30 4.99
C GLN A 201 25.17 -7.05 5.65
N ASN A 202 26.29 -7.08 4.90
CA ASN A 202 27.64 -6.76 5.40
C ASN A 202 27.80 -5.27 5.80
N LEU A 203 26.88 -4.75 6.62
CA LEU A 203 26.82 -3.40 7.12
C LEU A 203 27.66 -3.35 8.41
N SER A 204 28.76 -2.60 8.36
CA SER A 204 29.56 -2.29 9.54
C SER A 204 29.35 -0.85 9.97
N LEU A 205 29.33 -0.62 11.28
CA LEU A 205 29.34 0.73 11.82
C LEU A 205 30.74 1.33 11.64
N HIS A 206 30.80 2.63 11.35
CA HIS A 206 32.07 3.33 11.40
C HIS A 206 32.60 3.38 12.85
N PRO A 207 33.94 3.48 13.05
CA PRO A 207 34.53 3.48 14.40
C PRO A 207 33.94 4.54 15.34
N TYR A 208 33.72 5.76 14.82
CA TYR A 208 33.10 6.86 15.58
C TYR A 208 31.63 6.58 15.93
N GLN A 209 30.90 5.82 15.10
CA GLN A 209 29.51 5.42 15.39
C GLN A 209 29.46 4.37 16.50
N LEU A 210 30.43 3.45 16.53
CA LEU A 210 30.58 2.46 17.58
C LEU A 210 30.95 3.11 18.91
N GLU A 211 31.84 4.10 18.90
CA GLU A 211 32.18 4.89 20.09
C GLU A 211 30.96 5.63 20.64
N GLY A 212 30.19 6.32 19.77
CA GLY A 212 28.94 6.97 20.15
C GLY A 212 27.91 6.00 20.74
N LEU A 213 27.75 4.80 20.14
CA LEU A 213 26.88 3.75 20.66
C LEU A 213 27.30 3.28 22.06
N ASN A 214 28.60 3.02 22.26
CA ASN A 214 29.14 2.62 23.55
C ASN A 214 28.93 3.73 24.60
N TRP A 215 29.09 5.00 24.22
CA TRP A 215 28.82 6.12 25.10
C TRP A 215 27.33 6.23 25.52
N ILE A 216 26.40 6.03 24.59
CA ILE A 216 24.95 6.01 24.89
C ILE A 216 24.62 4.84 25.83
N ARG A 217 25.14 3.64 25.55
CA ARG A 217 24.93 2.45 26.41
C ARG A 217 25.51 2.64 27.81
N TYR A 218 26.70 3.22 27.93
CA TYR A 218 27.32 3.53 29.22
C TYR A 218 26.49 4.55 30.02
N SER A 219 26.01 5.60 29.36
CA SER A 219 25.18 6.63 30.01
C SER A 219 23.83 6.08 30.44
N CYS A 220 23.19 5.23 29.62
CA CYS A 220 21.97 4.51 29.96
C CYS A 220 22.18 3.56 31.15
N PHE A 221 23.32 2.87 31.21
CA PHE A 221 23.70 2.04 32.37
C PHE A 221 23.80 2.86 33.66
N ASN A 222 24.25 4.11 33.56
CA ASN A 222 24.33 5.06 34.68
C ASN A 222 23.04 5.87 34.91
N ASP A 223 21.92 5.53 34.27
CA ASP A 223 20.62 6.24 34.35
C ASP A 223 20.76 7.75 34.04
N THR A 224 21.69 8.10 33.14
CA THR A 224 21.93 9.48 32.70
C THR A 224 21.37 9.70 31.30
N ASN A 225 20.53 10.73 31.14
CA ASN A 225 19.99 11.12 29.85
C ASN A 225 21.09 11.67 28.93
N VAL A 226 20.99 11.38 27.64
CA VAL A 226 22.02 11.71 26.63
C VAL A 226 21.45 12.64 25.56
N ILE A 227 22.28 13.60 25.11
CA ILE A 227 22.01 14.44 23.93
C ILE A 227 23.15 14.22 22.93
N LEU A 228 22.83 13.72 21.73
CA LEU A 228 23.80 13.56 20.64
C LEU A 228 23.95 14.87 19.86
N ALA A 229 25.04 15.59 20.10
CA ALA A 229 25.33 16.90 19.53
C ALA A 229 26.33 16.87 18.36
N ASP A 230 26.44 15.74 17.64
CA ASP A 230 27.36 15.56 16.52
C ASP A 230 26.98 16.41 15.29
N GLU A 231 27.94 16.63 14.38
CA GLU A 231 27.69 17.29 13.09
C GLU A 231 26.59 16.58 12.27
N MET A 232 25.93 17.35 11.41
CA MET A 232 24.89 16.84 10.52
C MET A 232 25.49 15.84 9.51
N GLY A 233 24.83 14.70 9.30
CA GLY A 233 25.30 13.68 8.36
C GLY A 233 26.21 12.59 8.94
N LEU A 234 26.67 12.71 10.19
CA LEU A 234 27.50 11.68 10.86
C LEU A 234 26.72 10.41 11.27
N GLY A 235 25.41 10.33 11.00
CA GLY A 235 24.64 9.12 11.25
C GLY A 235 24.06 9.00 12.67
N LYS A 236 23.67 10.10 13.31
CA LYS A 236 22.90 10.08 14.57
C LYS A 236 21.67 9.18 14.52
N THR A 237 20.99 9.12 13.36
CA THR A 237 19.84 8.23 13.13
C THR A 237 20.22 6.76 13.25
N ILE A 238 21.34 6.33 12.65
CA ILE A 238 21.76 4.93 12.74
C ILE A 238 22.20 4.59 14.16
N GLN A 239 22.95 5.47 14.84
CA GLN A 239 23.32 5.28 16.25
C GLN A 239 22.09 5.09 17.15
N SER A 240 21.02 5.88 16.91
CA SER A 240 19.77 5.79 17.69
C SER A 240 18.91 4.56 17.36
N ILE A 241 18.99 4.03 16.13
CA ILE A 241 18.28 2.79 15.73
C ILE A 241 19.00 1.55 16.28
N VAL A 242 20.33 1.60 16.37
CA VAL A 242 21.15 0.49 16.87
C VAL A 242 21.09 0.37 18.40
N PHE A 243 20.96 1.49 19.10
CA PHE A 243 20.76 1.54 20.56
C PHE A 243 19.40 0.99 20.97
#